data_AF-A0A9P5QIY6-F1
#
_entry.id   AF-A0A9P5QIY6-F1
#
_cell.length_a   1.000
_cell.length_b   1.000
_cell.length_c   1.000
_cell.angle_alpha   90.00
_cell.angle_beta   90.00
_cell.angle_gamma   90.00
#
_symmetry.space_group_name_H-M   'P 1'
#
loop_
_entity.id
_entity.type
_entity.pdbx_description
1 polymer ?
#
loop_
_entity_poly.entity_id
_entity_poly.type
_entity_poly.pdbx_seq_one_letter_code
_entity_poly.pdbx_strand_id
1 'polypeptide(L)'
;APGTPSSSSLDACGLLFGKNNTLLTVTDVANCYHAIPFDPTRAKTALETVYTLFKDYYIFTDIALNPRAAKPLKNEPFDVLKRFESIGRTKYDGDFWFHKDVHNAVDDLKDGHASYDGA
;
A
#
# COMPACT_ATOMS: atom_id res chain seq x y z
N ALA A 1 25.55 8.10 -19.21
CA ALA A 1 26.26 6.80 -19.33
C ALA A 1 25.25 5.70 -19.05
N PRO A 2 25.21 4.60 -19.82
CA PRO A 2 24.35 3.48 -19.48
C PRO A 2 24.92 2.84 -18.20
N GLY A 3 24.06 2.68 -17.20
CA GLY A 3 24.44 2.15 -15.89
C GLY A 3 25.00 0.73 -16.02
N THR A 4 26.14 0.49 -15.40
CA THR A 4 26.79 -0.81 -15.29
C THR A 4 25.79 -1.82 -14.69
N PRO A 5 25.64 -3.04 -15.26
CA PRO A 5 24.80 -4.06 -14.65
C PRO A 5 25.44 -4.44 -13.31
N SER A 6 24.71 -4.18 -12.23
CA SER A 6 25.06 -4.69 -10.90
C SER A 6 25.17 -6.22 -10.98
N SER A 7 26.19 -6.76 -10.32
CA SER A 7 26.51 -8.19 -10.27
C SER A 7 25.28 -9.08 -10.07
N SER A 8 25.27 -10.21 -10.78
CA SER A 8 24.22 -11.22 -10.92
C SER A 8 23.69 -11.85 -9.61
N SER A 9 23.05 -11.09 -8.74
CA SER A 9 22.01 -11.63 -7.87
C SER A 9 20.77 -11.87 -8.74
N LEU A 10 20.25 -13.09 -8.79
CA LEU A 10 18.96 -13.34 -9.45
C LEU A 10 17.92 -12.35 -8.91
N ASP A 11 17.26 -11.62 -9.81
CA ASP A 11 16.09 -10.83 -9.47
C ASP A 11 15.00 -11.75 -8.92
N ALA A 12 14.57 -11.52 -7.67
CA ALA A 12 13.57 -12.35 -7.01
C ALA A 12 12.23 -12.35 -7.76
N CYS A 13 11.93 -11.28 -8.51
CA CYS A 13 10.77 -11.24 -9.38
C CYS A 13 11.02 -11.96 -10.72
N GLY A 14 12.21 -11.83 -11.30
CA GLY A 14 12.64 -12.61 -12.47
C GLY A 14 12.61 -14.13 -12.25
N LEU A 15 12.79 -14.60 -11.01
CA LEU A 15 12.60 -16.00 -10.63
C LEU A 15 11.17 -16.51 -10.87
N LEU A 16 10.16 -15.64 -10.74
CA LEU A 16 8.77 -16.01 -10.98
C LEU A 16 8.53 -16.33 -12.46
N PHE A 17 9.15 -15.56 -13.37
CA PHE A 17 9.02 -15.77 -14.81
C PHE A 17 9.58 -17.12 -15.27
N GLY A 18 10.64 -17.60 -14.63
CA GLY A 18 11.29 -18.87 -14.97
C GLY A 18 10.64 -20.12 -14.34
N LYS A 19 9.70 -19.95 -13.41
CA LYS A 19 9.04 -21.05 -12.71
C LYS A 19 7.74 -21.44 -13.40
N ASN A 20 7.46 -22.75 -13.42
CA ASN A 20 6.14 -23.24 -13.83
C ASN A 20 5.09 -22.76 -12.83
N ASN A 21 3.96 -22.22 -13.30
CA ASN A 21 2.89 -21.66 -12.47
C ASN A 21 2.34 -22.66 -11.42
N THR A 22 2.41 -23.97 -11.68
CA THR A 22 2.00 -25.00 -10.71
C THR A 22 3.01 -25.25 -9.59
N LEU A 23 4.23 -24.74 -9.73
CA LEU A 23 5.33 -24.86 -8.77
C LEU A 23 5.65 -23.53 -8.07
N LEU A 24 4.90 -22.46 -8.37
CA LEU A 24 5.02 -21.18 -7.69
C LEU A 24 4.51 -21.31 -6.26
N THR A 25 5.34 -20.91 -5.30
CA THR A 25 4.97 -20.89 -3.89
C THR A 25 4.63 -19.48 -3.44
N VAL A 26 3.85 -19.35 -2.36
CA VAL A 26 3.61 -18.06 -1.69
C VAL A 26 4.93 -17.39 -1.29
N THR A 27 5.92 -18.18 -0.87
CA THR A 27 7.26 -17.69 -0.51
C THR A 27 7.98 -17.06 -1.71
N ASP A 28 7.86 -17.63 -2.90
CA ASP A 28 8.46 -17.04 -4.10
C ASP A 28 7.88 -15.65 -4.39
N VAL A 29 6.54 -15.53 -4.32
CA VAL A 29 5.83 -14.27 -4.55
C VAL A 29 6.18 -13.25 -3.47
N ALA A 30 6.18 -13.65 -2.20
CA ALA A 30 6.55 -12.78 -1.10
C ALA A 30 8.00 -12.27 -1.23
N ASN A 31 8.93 -13.14 -1.65
CA ASN A 31 10.32 -12.75 -1.87
C ASN A 31 10.46 -11.72 -2.99
N CYS A 32 9.68 -11.84 -4.08
CA CYS A 32 9.64 -10.82 -5.13
C CYS A 32 9.19 -9.46 -4.58
N TYR A 33 8.04 -9.40 -3.90
CA TYR A 33 7.55 -8.14 -3.33
C TYR A 33 8.52 -7.52 -2.32
N HIS A 34 9.14 -8.34 -1.46
CA HIS A 34 10.12 -7.88 -0.48
C HIS A 34 11.47 -7.46 -1.09
N ALA A 35 11.77 -7.85 -2.33
CA ALA A 35 13.00 -7.45 -3.01
C ALA A 35 12.92 -6.05 -3.62
N ILE A 36 11.73 -5.46 -3.73
CA ILE A 36 11.54 -4.12 -4.29
C ILE A 36 12.05 -3.08 -3.29
N PRO A 37 13.11 -2.31 -3.63
CA PRO A 37 13.64 -1.30 -2.73
C PRO A 37 12.67 -0.14 -2.58
N PHE A 38 12.57 0.40 -1.37
CA PHE A 38 11.76 1.58 -1.10
C PHE A 38 12.32 2.81 -1.83
N ASP A 39 11.47 3.49 -2.62
CA ASP A 39 11.77 4.79 -3.23
C ASP A 39 10.98 5.89 -2.50
N PRO A 40 11.64 6.72 -1.65
CA PRO A 40 10.94 7.73 -0.86
C PRO A 40 10.26 8.81 -1.71
N THR A 41 10.75 9.07 -2.93
CA THR A 41 10.16 10.07 -3.83
C THR A 41 8.84 9.53 -4.39
N ARG A 42 8.85 8.28 -4.88
CA ARG A 42 7.63 7.64 -5.39
C ARG A 42 6.60 7.42 -4.29
N ALA A 43 7.04 6.93 -3.13
CA ALA A 43 6.17 6.72 -1.98
C ALA A 43 5.49 8.02 -1.54
N LYS A 44 6.24 9.13 -1.49
CA LYS A 44 5.69 10.45 -1.20
C LYS A 44 4.62 10.85 -2.22
N THR A 45 4.90 10.77 -3.51
CA THR A 45 3.94 11.13 -4.56
C THR A 45 2.69 10.24 -4.52
N ALA A 46 2.85 8.94 -4.30
CA ALA A 46 1.73 8.01 -4.15
C ALA A 46 0.86 8.38 -2.94
N LEU A 47 1.48 8.61 -1.78
CA LEU A 47 0.77 8.99 -0.56
C LEU A 47 0.06 10.33 -0.69
N GLU A 48 0.69 11.34 -1.31
CA GLU A 48 0.06 12.64 -1.58
C GLU A 48 -1.17 12.49 -2.48
N THR A 49 -1.08 11.67 -3.51
CA THR A 49 -2.21 11.39 -4.41
C THR A 49 -3.37 10.75 -3.67
N VAL A 50 -3.09 9.72 -2.86
CA VAL A 50 -4.11 9.03 -2.07
C VAL A 50 -4.70 9.96 -1.01
N TYR A 51 -3.87 10.74 -0.31
CA TYR A 51 -4.31 11.72 0.68
C TYR A 51 -5.27 12.74 0.06
N THR A 52 -4.93 13.32 -1.09
CA THR A 52 -5.80 14.26 -1.81
C THR A 52 -7.12 13.60 -2.23
N LEU A 53 -7.09 12.36 -2.74
CA LEU A 53 -8.31 11.65 -3.12
C LEU A 53 -9.26 11.45 -1.92
N PHE A 54 -8.73 11.02 -0.77
CA PHE A 54 -9.54 10.81 0.43
C PHE A 54 -9.98 12.12 1.10
N LYS A 55 -9.18 13.18 1.00
CA LYS A 55 -9.51 14.47 1.58
C LYS A 55 -10.59 15.20 0.77
N ASP A 56 -10.45 15.21 -0.55
CA ASP A 56 -11.23 16.10 -1.40
C ASP A 56 -12.39 15.38 -2.13
N TYR A 57 -12.33 14.05 -2.30
CA TYR A 57 -13.30 13.30 -3.12
C TYR A 57 -14.01 12.15 -2.40
N TYR A 58 -13.41 11.58 -1.35
CA TYR A 58 -14.09 10.55 -0.56
C TYR A 58 -15.13 11.19 0.36
N ILE A 59 -16.41 11.03 0.03
CA ILE A 59 -17.50 11.73 0.74
C ILE A 59 -17.76 11.18 2.15
N PHE A 60 -17.24 10.00 2.48
CA PHE A 60 -17.50 9.31 3.75
C PHE A 60 -16.41 9.55 4.80
N THR A 61 -15.40 10.37 4.54
CA THR A 61 -14.30 10.65 5.49
C THR A 61 -14.84 11.16 6.83
N ASP A 62 -15.79 12.09 6.81
CA ASP A 62 -16.41 12.63 8.03
C ASP A 62 -17.35 11.63 8.71
N ILE A 63 -18.01 10.77 7.93
CA ILE A 63 -18.93 9.75 8.45
C ILE A 63 -18.13 8.64 9.14
N ALA A 64 -16.96 8.27 8.60
CA ALA A 64 -16.04 7.32 9.21
C ALA A 64 -15.52 7.77 10.58
N LEU A 65 -15.55 9.08 10.87
CA LEU A 65 -15.21 9.64 12.18
C LEU A 65 -16.38 9.67 13.16
N ASN A 66 -17.61 9.39 12.72
CA ASN A 66 -18.81 9.60 13.52
C ASN A 66 -19.13 8.36 14.38
N PRO A 67 -18.93 8.38 15.71
CA PRO A 67 -19.25 7.25 16.59
C PRO A 67 -20.76 6.96 16.67
N ARG A 68 -21.60 7.85 16.15
CA ARG A 68 -23.07 7.73 16.13
C ARG A 68 -23.60 7.42 14.74
N ALA A 69 -22.75 7.04 13.78
CA ALA A 69 -23.20 6.63 12.46
C ALA A 69 -24.26 5.51 12.57
N ALA A 70 -25.35 5.68 11.81
CA ALA A 70 -26.40 4.67 11.73
C ALA A 70 -25.93 3.49 10.87
N LYS A 71 -26.51 2.30 11.06
CA LYS A 71 -26.28 1.16 10.17
C LYS A 71 -26.64 1.54 8.72
N PRO A 72 -25.91 1.05 7.71
CA PRO A 72 -24.85 0.03 7.77
C PRO A 72 -23.45 0.55 8.11
N LEU A 73 -23.25 1.87 8.19
CA LEU A 73 -21.94 2.51 8.36
C LEU A 73 -21.46 2.59 9.83
N LYS A 74 -22.04 1.78 10.72
CA LYS A 74 -21.69 1.78 12.14
C LYS A 74 -20.40 0.97 12.36
N ASN A 75 -19.27 1.64 12.20
CA ASN A 75 -17.93 1.11 12.47
C ASN A 75 -17.26 1.88 13.61
N GLU A 76 -16.15 1.36 14.13
CA GLU A 76 -15.30 2.13 15.04
C GLU A 76 -14.78 3.39 14.32
N PRO A 77 -14.77 4.57 14.98
CA PRO A 77 -14.28 5.79 14.36
C PRO A 77 -12.85 5.66 13.85
N PHE A 78 -12.63 6.00 12.59
CA PHE A 78 -11.32 5.88 11.95
C PHE A 78 -10.96 7.14 11.15
N ASP A 79 -9.80 7.71 11.47
CA ASP A 79 -9.25 8.90 10.81
C ASP A 79 -8.20 8.48 9.78
N VAL A 80 -8.65 8.23 8.55
CA VAL A 80 -7.77 7.79 7.46
C VAL A 80 -6.75 8.87 7.07
N LEU A 81 -7.10 10.16 7.16
CA LEU A 81 -6.19 11.26 6.82
C LEU A 81 -5.04 11.34 7.82
N LYS A 82 -5.36 11.25 9.12
CA LYS A 82 -4.34 11.18 10.17
C LYS A 82 -3.48 9.91 10.07
N ARG A 83 -4.07 8.78 9.63
CA ARG A 83 -3.31 7.56 9.37
C ARG A 83 -2.32 7.76 8.21
N PHE A 84 -2.73 8.38 7.10
CA PHE A 84 -1.83 8.72 6.00
C PHE A 84 -0.70 9.67 6.43
N GLU A 85 -0.98 10.69 7.24
CA GLU A 85 0.06 11.55 7.80
C GLU A 85 1.08 10.76 8.64
N SER A 86 0.60 9.76 9.39
CA SER A 86 1.47 8.86 10.15
C SER A 86 2.37 8.04 9.23
N ILE A 87 1.80 7.48 8.16
CA ILE A 87 2.53 6.70 7.14
C ILE A 87 3.63 7.56 6.50
N GLY A 88 3.34 8.82 6.17
CA GLY A 88 4.32 9.75 5.59
C GLY A 88 5.52 10.08 6.49
N ARG A 89 5.46 9.74 7.78
CA ARG A 89 6.56 9.89 8.75
C ARG A 89 7.26 8.57 9.10
N THR A 90 6.70 7.44 8.68
CA THR A 90 7.26 6.11 8.94
C THR A 90 8.45 5.86 8.01
N LYS A 91 9.51 5.22 8.55
CA LYS A 91 10.62 4.71 7.76
C LYS A 91 10.30 3.28 7.35
N TYR A 92 10.45 2.98 6.06
CA TYR A 92 10.17 1.66 5.50
C TYR A 92 11.45 1.01 4.98
N ASP A 93 11.58 -0.28 5.27
CA ASP A 93 12.71 -1.11 4.80
C ASP A 93 12.53 -1.59 3.35
N GLY A 94 11.31 -1.49 2.81
CA GLY A 94 10.96 -1.93 1.46
C GLY A 94 9.63 -1.36 1.00
N ASP A 95 9.44 -1.34 -0.31
CA ASP A 95 8.28 -0.72 -0.96
C ASP A 95 6.96 -1.41 -0.59
N PHE A 96 6.99 -2.75 -0.48
CA PHE A 96 5.86 -3.56 -0.04
C PHE A 96 5.29 -3.10 1.31
N TRP A 97 6.15 -2.78 2.29
CA TRP A 97 5.69 -2.40 3.63
C TRP A 97 4.97 -1.05 3.63
N PHE A 98 5.43 -0.12 2.80
CA PHE A 98 4.75 1.15 2.59
C PHE A 98 3.36 0.94 1.97
N HIS A 99 3.29 0.22 0.85
CA HIS A 99 2.03 -0.03 0.15
C HIS A 99 1.04 -0.83 0.98
N LYS A 100 1.52 -1.79 1.78
CA LYS A 100 0.70 -2.55 2.74
C LYS A 100 0.10 -1.65 3.81
N ASP A 101 0.84 -0.68 4.33
CA ASP A 101 0.33 0.25 5.34
C ASP A 101 -0.74 1.19 4.76
N VAL A 102 -0.57 1.64 3.52
CA VAL A 102 -1.58 2.43 2.81
C VAL A 102 -2.84 1.59 2.55
N HIS A 103 -2.67 0.34 2.11
CA HIS A 103 -3.77 -0.61 1.93
C HIS A 103 -4.57 -0.81 3.22
N ASN A 104 -3.90 -1.12 4.33
CA ASN A 104 -4.55 -1.33 5.61
C ASN A 104 -5.30 -0.07 6.09
N ALA A 105 -4.72 1.11 5.87
CA ALA A 105 -5.38 2.37 6.22
C ALA A 105 -6.71 2.56 5.46
N VAL A 106 -6.78 2.15 4.19
CA VAL A 106 -8.02 2.20 3.41
C VAL A 106 -8.99 1.10 3.85
N ASP A 107 -8.52 -0.12 4.06
CA ASP A 107 -9.37 -1.25 4.51
C ASP A 107 -9.98 -0.99 5.90
N ASP A 108 -9.31 -0.25 6.78
CA ASP A 108 -9.80 0.10 8.11
C ASP A 108 -11.01 1.06 8.10
N LEU A 109 -11.31 1.70 6.96
CA LEU A 109 -12.60 2.38 6.77
C LEU A 109 -13.79 1.42 6.75
N LYS A 110 -13.54 0.14 6.45
CA LYS A 110 -14.56 -0.91 6.27
C LYS A 110 -15.64 -0.48 5.26
N ASP A 111 -15.22 0.20 4.20
CA ASP A 111 -16.03 0.55 3.04
C ASP A 111 -15.61 -0.29 1.84
N GLY A 112 -16.50 -1.17 1.37
CA GLY A 112 -16.25 -2.04 0.21
C GLY A 112 -16.10 -1.29 -1.13
N HIS A 113 -16.39 0.01 -1.18
CA HIS A 113 -16.15 0.86 -2.36
C HIS A 113 -14.78 1.55 -2.35
N ALA A 114 -14.07 1.52 -1.21
CA ALA A 114 -12.75 2.10 -1.07
C ALA A 114 -11.70 0.99 -1.02
N SER A 115 -10.82 0.95 -2.02
CA SER A 115 -9.68 0.03 -2.06
C SER A 115 -8.39 0.74 -2.46
N TYR A 116 -7.27 0.15 -2.06
CA TYR A 116 -5.95 0.54 -2.54
C TYR A 116 -5.20 -0.72 -3.00
N ASP A 117 -4.97 -0.81 -4.30
CA ASP A 117 -4.39 -1.99 -4.96
C ASP A 117 -2.96 -1.71 -5.46
N GLY A 118 -2.21 -0.87 -4.74
CA GLY A 118 -0.87 -0.41 -5.13
C GLY A 118 0.28 -1.38 -4.82
N ALA A 119 0.01 -2.67 -4.60
CA ALA A 119 1.03 -3.70 -4.39
C ALA A 119 1.24 -4.52 -5.67
#